data_AF-A0A2V6ZFE9-F1
#
_entry.id   AF-A0A2V6ZFE9-F1
#
_cell.length_a   1.000
_cell.length_b   1.000
_cell.length_c   1.000
_cell.angle_alpha   90.00
_cell.angle_beta   90.00
_cell.angle_gamma   90.00
#
_symmetry.space_group_name_H-M   'P 1'
#
loop_
_entity.id
_entity.type
_entity.pdbx_description
1 polymer ?
#
loop_
_entity_poly.entity_id
_entity_poly.type
_entity_poly.pdbx_seq_one_letter_code
_entity_poly.pdbx_strand_id
1 'polypeptide(L)'
;MTGYKLISADSHSVEPPDLYDTRIEPKFRSRAPRMERHRTRVGREYDAWYFERTRVGTVGSVMQAGKRFEDPSSIDFLGLWEDVRNGA
;
A
#
# COMPACT_ATOMS: atom_id res chain seq x y z
N MET A 1 2.76 27.93 11.48
CA MET A 1 2.71 26.68 12.27
C MET A 1 1.93 26.94 13.53
N THR A 2 0.98 26.08 13.89
CA THR A 2 0.28 26.15 15.17
C THR A 2 1.28 25.96 16.32
N GLY A 3 1.12 26.68 17.43
CA GLY A 3 2.02 26.58 18.60
C GLY A 3 1.88 25.28 19.41
N TYR A 4 1.05 24.34 18.95
CA TYR A 4 0.77 23.07 19.59
C TYR A 4 1.04 21.90 18.64
N LYS A 5 1.44 20.76 19.23
CA LYS A 5 1.58 19.48 18.51
C LYS A 5 0.22 18.81 18.38
N LEU A 6 -0.01 18.16 17.26
CA LEU A 6 -1.15 17.27 17.05
C LEU A 6 -0.73 15.83 17.37
N ILE A 7 -1.65 15.06 17.94
CA ILE A 7 -1.50 13.61 18.13
C ILE A 7 -2.44 12.95 17.13
N SER A 8 -1.91 12.14 16.22
CA SER A 8 -2.76 11.33 15.34
C SER A 8 -3.28 10.14 16.14
N ALA A 9 -4.60 10.02 16.24
CA ALA A 9 -5.24 8.86 16.87
C ALA A 9 -5.23 7.63 15.97
N ASP A 10 -5.00 7.82 14.67
CA ASP A 10 -5.01 6.77 13.67
C ASP A 10 -3.95 7.06 12.60
N SER A 11 -3.09 6.08 12.33
CA SER A 11 -2.05 6.14 11.31
C SER A 11 -1.67 4.73 10.91
N HIS A 12 -1.46 4.52 9.63
CA HIS A 12 -0.99 3.26 9.07
C HIS A 12 0.30 3.49 8.31
N SER A 13 1.10 2.44 8.21
CA SER A 13 2.26 2.37 7.32
C SER A 13 1.99 1.34 6.23
N VAL A 14 2.55 1.52 5.04
CA VAL A 14 2.51 0.50 3.98
C VAL A 14 3.72 -0.41 4.12
N GLU A 15 3.47 -1.70 4.36
CA GLU A 15 4.54 -2.67 4.59
C GLU A 15 5.29 -3.06 3.31
N PRO A 16 6.58 -3.42 3.40
CA PRO A 16 7.33 -3.91 2.25
C PRO A 16 6.76 -5.24 1.73
N PRO A 17 6.82 -5.50 0.40
CA PRO A 17 6.24 -6.68 -0.22
C PRO A 17 6.73 -8.01 0.36
N ASP A 18 7.99 -8.04 0.80
CA ASP A 18 8.68 -9.23 1.30
C ASP A 18 8.56 -9.42 2.83
N LEU A 19 7.74 -8.60 3.51
CA LEU A 19 7.67 -8.58 4.97
C LEU A 19 7.43 -9.98 5.53
N TYR A 20 6.38 -10.64 5.04
CA TYR A 20 5.99 -11.95 5.52
C TYR A 20 6.82 -13.08 4.92
N ASP A 21 7.25 -12.95 3.66
CA ASP A 21 8.10 -13.96 3.01
C ASP A 21 9.39 -14.20 3.80
N THR A 22 9.99 -13.12 4.30
CA THR A 22 11.28 -13.16 4.97
C THR A 22 11.18 -13.33 6.49
N ARG A 23 10.12 -12.82 7.14
CA ARG A 23 10.05 -12.69 8.61
C ARG A 23 9.01 -13.56 9.31
N ILE A 24 8.05 -14.15 8.61
CA ILE A 24 7.07 -15.04 9.25
C ILE A 24 7.63 -16.46 9.44
N GLU A 25 7.12 -17.20 10.43
CA GLU A 25 7.48 -18.61 10.62
C GLU A 25 7.16 -19.43 9.34
N PRO A 26 8.09 -20.27 8.85
CA PRO A 26 7.97 -20.89 7.52
C PRO A 26 6.65 -21.62 7.25
N LYS A 27 6.06 -22.25 8.28
CA LYS A 27 4.79 -22.99 8.16
C LYS A 27 3.58 -22.11 7.79
N PHE A 28 3.69 -20.78 7.96
CA PHE A 28 2.62 -19.83 7.65
C PHE A 28 2.81 -19.07 6.33
N ARG A 29 4.00 -19.12 5.71
CA ARG A 29 4.33 -18.32 4.51
C ARG A 29 3.34 -18.48 3.37
N SER A 30 2.90 -19.70 3.10
CA SER A 30 1.96 -19.98 2.00
C SER A 30 0.57 -19.36 2.18
N ARG A 31 0.23 -18.92 3.40
CA ARG A 31 -1.05 -18.30 3.75
C ARG A 31 -0.92 -16.83 4.15
N ALA A 32 0.30 -16.32 4.23
CA ALA A 32 0.53 -14.94 4.64
C ALA A 32 0.05 -13.95 3.57
N PRO A 33 -0.22 -12.68 3.95
CA PRO A 33 -0.44 -11.63 2.98
C PRO A 33 0.74 -11.50 2.03
N ARG A 34 0.45 -11.31 0.74
CA ARG A 34 1.46 -11.13 -0.30
C ARG A 34 1.02 -10.07 -1.30
N MET A 35 1.99 -9.40 -1.90
CA MET A 35 1.75 -8.43 -2.95
C MET A 35 1.90 -9.11 -4.32
N GLU A 36 0.98 -8.81 -5.23
CA GLU A 36 1.04 -9.26 -6.62
C GLU A 36 0.96 -8.07 -7.58
N ARG A 37 1.81 -8.10 -8.62
CA ARG A 37 1.76 -7.14 -9.73
C ARG A 37 0.76 -7.59 -10.79
N HIS A 38 -0.10 -6.67 -11.19
CA HIS A 38 -1.12 -6.87 -12.20
C HIS A 38 -1.08 -5.79 -13.26
N ARG A 39 -1.82 -6.03 -14.34
CA ARG A 39 -1.96 -5.10 -15.44
C ARG A 39 -3.43 -4.94 -15.81
N THR A 40 -3.88 -3.71 -16.02
CA THR A 40 -5.23 -3.43 -16.51
C THR A 40 -5.37 -3.76 -17.99
N ARG A 41 -6.60 -3.83 -18.50
CA ARG A 41 -6.88 -4.04 -19.93
C ARG A 41 -6.25 -2.97 -20.83
N VAL A 42 -6.09 -1.75 -20.31
CA VAL A 42 -5.44 -0.62 -21.01
C VAL A 42 -3.93 -0.57 -20.79
N GLY A 43 -3.35 -1.62 -20.19
CA GLY A 43 -1.91 -1.80 -20.12
C GLY A 43 -1.22 -1.13 -18.94
N ARG A 44 -1.96 -0.57 -17.97
CA ARG A 44 -1.39 0.07 -16.77
C ARG A 44 -1.05 -0.98 -15.71
N GLU A 45 0.16 -0.93 -15.16
CA GLU A 45 0.57 -1.81 -14.06
C GLU A 45 0.10 -1.27 -12.70
N TYR A 46 -0.14 -2.17 -11.76
CA TYR A 46 -0.48 -1.85 -10.38
C TYR A 46 -0.19 -3.04 -9.47
N ASP A 47 0.08 -2.76 -8.21
CA ASP A 47 0.25 -3.79 -7.18
C ASP A 47 -1.01 -3.91 -6.33
N ALA A 48 -1.29 -5.13 -5.89
CA ALA A 48 -2.39 -5.41 -4.99
C ALA A 48 -2.00 -6.40 -3.90
N TRP A 49 -2.55 -6.20 -2.71
CA TRP A 49 -2.43 -7.13 -1.61
C TRP A 49 -3.44 -8.26 -1.77
N TYR A 50 -2.95 -9.47 -1.53
CA TYR A 50 -3.73 -10.70 -1.48
C TYR A 50 -3.59 -11.32 -0.10
N PHE A 51 -4.72 -11.74 0.46
CA PHE A 51 -4.75 -12.64 1.59
C PHE A 51 -5.37 -13.96 1.13
N GLU A 52 -4.56 -15.03 1.19
CA GLU A 52 -4.86 -16.31 0.55
C GLU A 52 -5.21 -16.12 -0.95
N ARG A 53 -6.49 -16.33 -1.32
CA ARG A 53 -6.98 -16.21 -2.70
C ARG A 53 -7.77 -14.93 -2.96
N THR A 54 -7.92 -14.09 -1.95
CA THR A 54 -8.76 -12.90 -2.01
C THR A 54 -7.89 -11.66 -2.15
N ARG A 55 -8.18 -10.85 -3.19
CA ARG A 55 -7.61 -9.51 -3.30
C ARG A 55 -8.23 -8.60 -2.25
N VAL A 56 -7.43 -8.06 -1.35
CA VAL A 56 -7.91 -7.21 -0.24
C VAL A 56 -7.87 -5.73 -0.57
N GLY A 57 -6.96 -5.29 -1.44
CA GLY A 57 -6.84 -3.90 -1.83
C GLY A 57 -5.68 -3.66 -2.81
N THR A 58 -5.67 -2.51 -3.46
CA THR A 58 -4.55 -2.06 -4.29
C THR A 58 -3.59 -1.21 -3.47
N VAL A 59 -2.30 -1.20 -3.80
CA VAL A 59 -1.32 -0.36 -3.09
C VAL A 59 -1.65 1.13 -3.27
N GLY A 60 -2.12 1.51 -4.47
CA GLY A 60 -2.54 2.88 -4.77
C GLY A 60 -3.64 3.42 -3.83
N SER A 61 -4.52 2.57 -3.28
CA SER A 61 -5.60 3.03 -2.40
C SER A 61 -5.12 3.50 -1.03
N VAL A 62 -3.89 3.13 -0.60
CA VAL A 62 -3.38 3.41 0.75
C VAL A 62 -2.12 4.30 0.78
N MET A 63 -1.41 4.46 -0.32
CA MET A 63 -0.12 5.18 -0.35
C MET A 63 -0.20 6.71 -0.55
N GLN A 64 -1.39 7.28 -0.72
CA GLN A 64 -1.58 8.65 -1.23
C GLN A 64 -1.96 9.69 -0.17
N ALA A 65 -1.52 9.49 1.08
CA ALA A 65 -1.72 10.45 2.15
C ALA A 65 -1.21 11.85 1.73
N GLY A 66 -2.04 12.87 1.96
CA GLY A 66 -1.71 14.26 1.64
C GLY A 66 -1.98 14.70 0.19
N LYS A 67 -2.04 13.78 -0.79
CA LYS A 67 -2.14 14.12 -2.23
C LYS A 67 -3.35 15.00 -2.57
N ARG A 68 -4.47 14.81 -1.86
CA ARG A 68 -5.70 15.62 -2.00
C ARG A 68 -5.50 17.12 -1.74
N PHE A 69 -4.46 17.50 -0.98
CA PHE A 69 -4.16 18.91 -0.69
C PHE A 69 -3.20 19.52 -1.71
N GLU A 70 -2.52 18.70 -2.51
CA GLU A 70 -1.62 19.11 -3.58
C GLU A 70 -2.38 19.18 -4.91
N ASP A 71 -2.92 18.05 -5.37
CA ASP A 71 -3.76 17.93 -6.56
C ASP A 71 -4.74 16.75 -6.40
N PRO A 72 -6.02 17.02 -6.05
CA PRO A 72 -7.04 15.98 -5.91
C PRO A 72 -7.27 15.15 -7.18
N SER A 73 -7.10 15.74 -8.38
CA SER A 73 -7.37 15.06 -9.65
C SER A 73 -6.34 13.97 -9.96
N SER A 74 -5.18 14.03 -9.31
CA SER A 74 -4.11 13.06 -9.46
C SER A 74 -4.30 11.78 -8.65
N ILE A 75 -5.33 11.67 -7.79
CA ILE A 75 -5.58 10.49 -6.96
C ILE A 75 -5.97 9.31 -7.86
N ASP A 76 -5.25 8.20 -7.72
CA ASP A 76 -5.50 6.99 -8.49
C ASP A 76 -5.49 5.74 -7.61
N PHE A 77 -6.49 4.88 -7.74
CA PHE A 77 -6.53 3.63 -6.98
C PHE A 77 -5.51 2.59 -7.48
N LEU A 78 -4.89 2.83 -8.64
CA LEU A 78 -3.75 2.06 -9.12
C LEU A 78 -2.44 2.70 -8.63
N GLY A 79 -1.49 1.86 -8.22
CA GLY A 79 -0.18 2.31 -7.75
C GLY A 79 0.79 1.15 -7.65
N LEU A 80 2.08 1.45 -7.73
CA LEU A 80 3.16 0.49 -7.59
C LEU A 80 3.83 0.66 -6.23
N TRP A 81 4.42 -0.40 -5.70
CA TRP A 81 5.22 -0.35 -4.47
C TRP A 81 6.34 0.70 -4.55
N GLU A 82 6.94 0.84 -5.73
CA GLU A 82 8.03 1.78 -6.00
C GLU A 82 7.59 3.24 -5.85
N ASP A 83 6.29 3.53 -5.89
CA ASP A 83 5.72 4.87 -5.71
C ASP A 83 5.40 5.18 -4.24
N VAL A 84 5.51 4.21 -3.32
CA VAL A 84 5.26 4.39 -1.90
C VAL A 84 6.32 5.29 -1.29
N ARG A 85 5.89 6.40 -0.67
CA ARG A 85 6.80 7.36 -0.03
C ARG A 85 7.48 6.71 1.18
N ASN A 86 8.75 7.04 1.42
CA ASN A 86 9.43 6.61 2.64
C ASN A 86 8.67 7.10 3.89
N GLY A 87 8.31 6.16 4.76
CA GLY A 87 7.55 6.44 5.98
C GLY A 87 6.04 6.60 5.77
N ALA A 88 5.52 6.22 4.60
CA ALA A 88 4.09 6.09 4.33
C ALA A 88 3.48 4.81 4.92
#